data_AF-A0A8T8TK66-F1
#
_entry.id   AF-A0A8T8TK66-F1
#
_cell.length_a   1.000
_cell.length_b   1.000
_cell.length_c   1.000
_cell.angle_alpha   90.00
_cell.angle_beta   90.00
_cell.angle_gamma   90.00
#
_symmetry.space_group_name_H-M   'P 1'
#
loop_
_entity.id
_entity.type
_entity.pdbx_description
1 polymer ?
#
loop_
_entity_poly.entity_id
_entity_poly.type
_entity_poly.pdbx_seq_one_letter_code
_entity_poly.pdbx_strand_id
1 'polypeptide(L)'
;MQHALPESTADLLVVDALGVRGGRLRIVNVYNAPTGGNSLRQGDGIRALSTASLDARQVPTVVAGDFNAFHTDWSTEATSNKRGASGIKLKSWAMAGAWQLGLEVGTVTRRGSAGEQDSAIDLVFKSKALTDSGWEARSSARIDLATGSDHYPVRPLNFKRTNWERFTAAIGDRQGELDASMRALLNARTETEAQESLDAAFEELQRLLTSCLEASTPRCKGSSAGCQFWDAECDEKLDAMRRAELELA
;
A
#
# COMPACT_ATOMS: atom_id res chain seq x y z
N MET A 1 -10.24 -24.89 4.06
CA MET A 1 -11.01 -23.80 4.71
C MET A 1 -11.02 -22.63 3.75
N GLN A 2 -12.21 -22.22 3.27
CA GLN A 2 -12.34 -20.98 2.49
C GLN A 2 -12.13 -19.80 3.44
N HIS A 3 -11.02 -19.07 3.29
CA HIS A 3 -10.88 -17.77 3.94
C HIS A 3 -11.87 -16.83 3.27
N ALA A 4 -13.01 -16.56 3.93
CA ALA A 4 -13.90 -15.49 3.49
C ALA A 4 -13.07 -14.20 3.46
N LEU A 5 -12.98 -13.57 2.28
CA LEU A 5 -12.44 -12.23 2.18
C LEU A 5 -13.33 -11.30 3.01
N PRO A 6 -12.77 -10.37 3.81
CA PRO A 6 -13.60 -9.36 4.45
C PRO A 6 -14.35 -8.60 3.35
N GLU A 7 -15.68 -8.59 3.41
CA GLU A 7 -16.49 -7.85 2.44
C GLU A 7 -16.12 -6.37 2.52
N SER A 8 -15.79 -5.79 1.36
CA SER A 8 -15.55 -4.36 1.27
C SER A 8 -16.85 -3.62 1.55
N THR A 9 -16.76 -2.54 2.31
CA THR A 9 -17.86 -1.62 2.57
C THR A 9 -17.55 -0.28 1.91
N ALA A 10 -18.49 0.65 1.96
CA ALA A 10 -18.27 2.00 1.47
C ALA A 10 -17.26 2.81 2.30
N ASP A 11 -16.83 2.32 3.47
CA ASP A 11 -15.87 2.96 4.39
C ASP A 11 -14.59 2.12 4.56
N LEU A 12 -14.55 0.90 3.99
CA LEU A 12 -13.43 -0.02 4.09
C LEU A 12 -13.27 -0.80 2.78
N LEU A 13 -12.15 -0.60 2.09
CA LEU A 13 -11.80 -1.32 0.87
C LEU A 13 -10.67 -2.30 1.18
N VAL A 14 -10.86 -3.58 0.86
CA VAL A 14 -9.83 -4.62 0.99
C VAL A 14 -9.39 -5.07 -0.40
N VAL A 15 -8.09 -4.96 -0.67
CA VAL A 15 -7.47 -5.43 -1.91
C VAL A 15 -6.35 -6.39 -1.55
N ASP A 16 -6.35 -7.57 -2.17
CA ASP A 16 -5.20 -8.46 -2.13
C ASP A 16 -4.37 -8.29 -3.41
N ALA A 17 -3.13 -7.84 -3.25
CA ALA A 17 -2.13 -7.86 -4.28
C ALA A 17 -1.43 -9.22 -4.27
N LEU A 18 -1.61 -9.98 -5.35
CA LEU A 18 -0.98 -11.28 -5.55
C LEU A 18 0.32 -11.09 -6.33
N GLY A 19 1.42 -11.53 -5.73
CA GLY A 19 2.71 -11.62 -6.37
C GLY A 19 2.76 -12.83 -7.29
N VAL A 20 3.56 -12.71 -8.35
CA VAL A 20 3.75 -13.73 -9.39
C VAL A 20 4.26 -15.08 -8.87
N ARG A 21 4.90 -15.10 -7.69
CA ARG A 21 5.37 -16.32 -7.02
C ARG A 21 4.42 -16.81 -5.92
N GLY A 22 3.15 -16.39 -5.96
CA GLY A 22 2.13 -16.77 -4.98
C GLY A 22 2.17 -16.01 -3.64
N GLY A 23 3.07 -15.03 -3.51
CA GLY A 23 3.08 -14.13 -2.35
C GLY A 23 1.82 -13.27 -2.31
N ARG A 24 1.33 -12.94 -1.12
CA ARG A 24 0.14 -12.11 -0.94
C ARG A 24 0.47 -10.91 -0.05
N LEU A 25 0.09 -9.73 -0.50
CA LEU A 25 0.02 -8.53 0.32
C LEU A 25 -1.42 -8.05 0.34
N ARG A 26 -1.98 -7.89 1.53
CA ARG A 26 -3.29 -7.27 1.71
C ARG A 26 -3.14 -5.78 1.97
N ILE A 27 -3.92 -4.98 1.28
CA ILE A 27 -4.00 -3.54 1.42
C ILE A 27 -5.43 -3.22 1.81
N VAL A 28 -5.60 -2.54 2.94
CA VAL A 28 -6.89 -2.11 3.45
C VAL A 28 -6.89 -0.59 3.47
N ASN A 29 -7.77 0.03 2.69
CA ASN A 29 -8.03 1.46 2.78
C ASN A 29 -9.24 1.69 3.68
N VAL A 30 -9.11 2.60 4.65
CA VAL A 30 -10.17 2.93 5.60
C VAL A 30 -10.48 4.41 5.50
N TYR A 31 -11.76 4.74 5.39
CA TYR A 31 -12.23 6.08 5.63
C TYR A 31 -13.19 6.05 6.81
N ASN A 32 -12.82 6.67 7.91
CA ASN A 32 -13.69 6.80 9.06
C ASN A 32 -14.22 8.23 9.10
N ALA A 33 -15.49 8.40 8.80
CA ALA A 33 -16.12 9.73 8.85
C ALA A 33 -16.02 10.34 10.26
N PRO A 34 -15.76 11.65 10.37
CA PRO A 34 -15.60 12.33 11.65
C PRO A 34 -16.89 12.26 12.48
N THR A 35 -16.73 12.42 13.79
CA THR A 35 -17.87 12.53 14.72
C THR A 35 -18.31 13.99 14.77
N GLY A 36 -19.61 14.23 14.59
CA GLY A 36 -20.18 15.58 14.42
C GLY A 36 -20.36 15.99 12.95
N GLY A 37 -21.10 17.07 12.72
CA GLY A 37 -21.42 17.59 11.38
C GLY A 37 -22.47 16.78 10.60
N ASN A 38 -22.52 16.96 9.28
CA ASN A 38 -23.49 16.35 8.36
C ASN A 38 -23.07 14.96 7.83
N SER A 39 -22.09 14.31 8.46
CA SER A 39 -21.61 13.00 8.03
C SER A 39 -22.64 11.91 8.34
N LEU A 40 -23.06 11.15 7.32
CA LEU A 40 -24.12 10.14 7.42
C LEU A 40 -23.70 8.84 8.14
N ARG A 41 -22.39 8.52 8.18
CA ARG A 41 -21.85 7.24 8.67
C ARG A 41 -20.71 7.42 9.69
N GLN A 42 -20.97 8.22 10.71
CA GLN A 42 -19.95 8.61 11.70
C GLN A 42 -19.41 7.38 12.44
N GLY A 43 -18.10 7.20 12.42
CA GLY A 43 -17.45 6.09 13.13
C GLY A 43 -17.57 4.70 12.47
N ASP A 44 -18.21 4.59 11.30
CA ASP A 44 -18.47 3.28 10.67
C ASP A 44 -17.22 2.66 10.03
N GLY A 45 -16.24 3.46 9.60
CA GLY A 45 -14.97 2.94 9.10
C GLY A 45 -14.21 2.13 10.16
N ILE A 46 -14.11 2.66 11.38
CA ILE A 46 -13.48 1.93 12.51
C ILE A 46 -14.32 0.75 12.96
N ARG A 47 -15.66 0.86 12.90
CA ARG A 47 -16.56 -0.27 13.19
C ARG A 47 -16.33 -1.41 12.21
N ALA A 48 -16.34 -1.13 10.91
CA ALA A 48 -16.09 -2.10 9.85
C ALA A 48 -14.70 -2.74 9.99
N LEU A 49 -13.68 -1.93 10.26
CA LEU A 49 -12.31 -2.41 10.50
C LEU A 49 -12.22 -3.36 11.70
N SER A 50 -12.91 -3.02 12.79
CA SER A 50 -12.90 -3.83 14.01
C SER A 50 -13.58 -5.18 13.84
N THR A 51 -14.52 -5.29 12.91
CA THR A 51 -15.23 -6.53 12.57
C THR A 51 -14.57 -7.33 11.44
N ALA A 52 -13.66 -6.72 10.68
CA ALA A 52 -13.00 -7.38 9.56
C ALA A 52 -11.97 -8.41 10.04
N SER A 53 -12.07 -9.66 9.56
CA SER A 53 -11.04 -10.68 9.80
C SER A 53 -9.86 -10.50 8.86
N LEU A 54 -8.85 -9.73 9.30
CA LEU A 54 -7.69 -9.43 8.47
C LEU A 54 -6.54 -10.44 8.58
N ASP A 55 -6.63 -11.41 9.51
CA ASP A 55 -5.61 -12.44 9.74
C ASP A 55 -4.18 -11.89 9.88
N ALA A 56 -4.02 -10.81 10.65
CA ALA A 56 -2.80 -9.98 10.76
C ALA A 56 -1.49 -10.74 11.06
N ARG A 57 -1.59 -11.94 11.63
CA ARG A 57 -0.44 -12.81 11.95
C ARG A 57 -0.02 -13.74 10.82
N GLN A 58 -0.89 -13.96 9.83
CA GLN A 58 -0.67 -14.91 8.74
C GLN A 58 -0.56 -14.20 7.39
N VAL A 59 -1.31 -13.10 7.21
CA VAL A 59 -1.33 -12.35 5.95
C VAL A 59 -0.56 -11.03 6.13
N PRO A 60 0.54 -10.82 5.40
CA PRO A 60 1.18 -9.51 5.31
C PRO A 60 0.15 -8.46 4.90
N THR A 61 -0.14 -7.51 5.79
CA THR A 61 -1.25 -6.56 5.61
C THR A 61 -0.80 -5.14 5.97
N VAL A 62 -1.18 -4.17 5.14
CA VAL A 62 -1.15 -2.74 5.45
C VAL A 62 -2.58 -2.24 5.56
N VAL A 63 -2.90 -1.55 6.65
CA VAL A 63 -4.16 -0.81 6.83
C VAL A 63 -3.81 0.67 6.83
N ALA A 64 -4.40 1.47 5.93
CA ALA A 64 -4.10 2.89 5.83
C ALA A 64 -5.36 3.69 5.50
N GLY A 65 -5.33 4.99 5.75
CA GLY A 65 -6.38 5.93 5.32
C GLY A 65 -6.64 7.02 6.36
N ASP A 66 -7.75 7.74 6.18
CA ASP A 66 -8.19 8.80 7.10
C ASP A 66 -9.09 8.19 8.18
N PHE A 67 -8.60 8.22 9.42
CA PHE A 67 -9.30 7.65 10.56
C PHE A 67 -10.14 8.68 11.32
N ASN A 68 -9.97 9.98 11.11
CA ASN A 68 -10.58 11.04 11.94
C ASN A 68 -10.60 10.70 13.45
N ALA A 69 -9.51 10.11 13.94
CA ALA A 69 -9.44 9.52 15.27
C ALA A 69 -8.26 10.05 16.05
N PHE A 70 -8.52 10.60 17.24
CA PHE A 70 -7.50 11.14 18.13
C PHE A 70 -7.14 10.16 19.24
N HIS A 71 -5.84 9.90 19.40
CA HIS A 71 -5.27 9.16 20.53
C HIS A 71 -3.80 9.55 20.73
N THR A 72 -3.35 9.57 21.99
CA THR A 72 -1.98 9.89 22.42
C THR A 72 -0.87 9.07 21.76
N ASP A 73 -1.22 7.96 21.10
CA ASP A 73 -0.25 7.02 20.53
C ASP A 73 0.18 7.40 19.11
N TRP A 74 -0.47 8.40 18.53
CA TRP A 74 -0.12 8.95 17.23
C TRP A 74 -0.29 10.48 17.17
N SER A 75 -1.04 11.08 18.10
CA SER A 75 -1.27 12.53 18.16
C SER A 75 0.01 13.36 18.05
N THR A 76 -0.13 14.53 17.44
CA THR A 76 0.85 15.62 17.49
C THR A 76 0.93 16.18 18.91
N GLU A 77 1.97 16.96 19.22
CA GLU A 77 2.05 17.65 20.52
C GLU A 77 0.82 18.53 20.76
N ALA A 78 0.39 19.28 19.74
CA ALA A 78 -0.78 20.15 19.80
C ALA A 78 -2.10 19.41 20.06
N THR A 79 -2.23 18.16 19.58
CA THR A 79 -3.46 17.35 19.71
C THR A 79 -3.33 16.20 20.72
N SER A 80 -2.27 16.21 21.54
CA SER A 80 -1.99 15.17 22.54
C SER A 80 -3.05 15.05 23.63
N ASN A 81 -3.76 16.15 23.92
CA ASN A 81 -4.88 16.17 24.85
C ASN A 81 -6.22 15.74 24.22
N LYS A 82 -6.29 15.62 22.89
CA LYS A 82 -7.51 15.17 22.19
C LYS A 82 -7.61 13.66 22.27
N ARG A 83 -8.76 13.16 22.72
CA ARG A 83 -9.07 11.73 22.76
C ARG A 83 -10.53 11.52 22.40
N GLY A 84 -10.78 10.65 21.43
CA GLY A 84 -12.14 10.31 20.98
C GLY A 84 -12.48 8.83 21.17
N ALA A 85 -13.76 8.49 21.20
CA ALA A 85 -14.24 7.11 21.27
C ALA A 85 -13.70 6.26 20.10
N SER A 86 -13.63 6.84 18.90
CA SER A 86 -13.01 6.25 17.71
C SER A 86 -11.53 5.92 17.93
N GLY A 87 -10.76 6.84 18.50
CA GLY A 87 -9.33 6.61 18.80
C GLY A 87 -9.11 5.52 19.84
N ILE A 88 -9.96 5.46 20.88
CA ILE A 88 -9.91 4.38 21.88
C ILE A 88 -10.18 3.02 21.21
N LYS A 89 -11.24 2.92 20.39
CA LYS A 89 -11.57 1.68 19.67
C LYS A 89 -10.45 1.26 18.73
N LEU A 90 -9.92 2.21 17.95
CA LEU A 90 -8.81 1.95 17.03
C LEU A 90 -7.55 1.49 17.76
N LYS A 91 -7.22 2.09 18.92
CA LYS A 91 -6.10 1.66 19.75
C LYS A 91 -6.31 0.23 20.27
N SER A 92 -7.49 -0.09 20.78
CA SER A 92 -7.82 -1.45 21.24
C SER A 92 -7.71 -2.48 20.10
N TRP A 93 -8.21 -2.15 18.91
CA TRP A 93 -8.05 -2.98 17.71
C TRP A 93 -6.57 -3.19 17.35
N ALA A 94 -5.78 -2.11 17.33
CA ALA A 94 -4.36 -2.18 17.02
C ALA A 94 -3.61 -3.07 18.02
N MET A 95 -3.90 -2.93 19.32
CA MET A 95 -3.31 -3.77 20.37
C MET A 95 -3.69 -5.24 20.22
N ALA A 96 -4.98 -5.55 20.01
CA ALA A 96 -5.46 -6.92 19.90
C ALA A 96 -4.83 -7.67 18.72
N GLY A 97 -4.64 -6.99 17.59
CA GLY A 97 -4.01 -7.55 16.40
C GLY A 97 -2.48 -7.47 16.36
N ALA A 98 -1.85 -6.89 17.39
CA ALA A 98 -0.41 -6.55 17.40
C ALA A 98 0.02 -5.74 16.16
N TRP A 99 -0.80 -4.78 15.77
CA TRP A 99 -0.53 -3.86 14.68
C TRP A 99 0.47 -2.79 15.10
N GLN A 100 1.43 -2.51 14.24
CA GLN A 100 2.43 -1.46 14.46
C GLN A 100 2.06 -0.21 13.67
N LEU A 101 2.15 0.97 14.28
CA LEU A 101 2.07 2.23 13.55
C LEU A 101 3.24 2.32 12.54
N GLY A 102 2.93 2.64 11.30
CA GLY A 102 3.88 2.76 10.20
C GLY A 102 4.53 4.15 10.09
N LEU A 103 3.90 5.15 10.70
CA LEU A 103 4.41 6.52 10.81
C LEU A 103 5.11 6.73 12.14
N GLU A 104 6.00 7.73 12.19
CA GLU A 104 6.51 8.25 13.45
C GLU A 104 5.39 8.92 14.24
N VAL A 105 5.37 8.72 15.56
CA VAL A 105 4.37 9.31 16.45
C VAL A 105 4.44 10.85 16.34
N GLY A 106 3.30 11.51 16.22
CA GLY A 106 3.23 12.95 16.07
C GLY A 106 3.48 13.47 14.64
N THR A 107 3.63 12.58 13.65
CA THR A 107 3.66 12.98 12.24
C THR A 107 2.36 13.71 11.88
N VAL A 108 2.44 14.99 11.55
CA VAL A 108 1.29 15.76 11.05
C VAL A 108 0.86 15.17 9.71
N THR A 109 -0.43 14.85 9.59
CA THR A 109 -1.04 14.36 8.34
C THR A 109 -2.20 15.21 7.86
N ARG A 110 -2.77 16.04 8.72
CA ARG A 110 -3.75 17.06 8.33
C ARG A 110 -3.40 18.39 8.96
N ARG A 111 -3.34 19.43 8.14
CA ARG A 111 -3.24 20.82 8.57
C ARG A 111 -4.58 21.31 9.10
N GLY A 112 -4.58 21.95 10.26
CA GLY A 112 -5.78 22.58 10.79
C GLY A 112 -6.22 23.79 9.95
N SER A 113 -7.52 24.02 9.83
CA SER A 113 -8.03 25.30 9.34
C SER A 113 -7.91 26.40 10.41
N ALA A 114 -8.31 27.64 10.12
CA ALA A 114 -8.23 28.74 11.07
C ALA A 114 -8.96 28.42 12.39
N GLY A 115 -8.22 28.38 13.50
CA GLY A 115 -8.74 28.01 14.82
C GLY A 115 -8.72 26.50 15.13
N GLU A 116 -8.23 25.68 14.20
CA GLU A 116 -7.97 24.26 14.40
C GLU A 116 -6.46 24.00 14.56
N GLN A 117 -6.14 22.85 15.12
CA GLN A 117 -4.76 22.41 15.31
C GLN A 117 -4.39 21.34 14.28
N ASP A 118 -3.14 21.37 13.82
CA ASP A 118 -2.53 20.32 13.04
C ASP A 118 -2.61 18.97 13.76
N SER A 119 -2.97 17.94 13.01
CA SER A 119 -3.34 16.64 13.57
C SER A 119 -2.75 15.47 12.80
N ALA A 120 -2.63 14.35 13.51
CA ALA A 120 -2.25 13.06 12.97
C ALA A 120 -3.49 12.17 12.96
N ILE A 121 -4.23 12.17 11.85
CA ILE A 121 -5.50 11.42 11.72
C ILE A 121 -5.52 10.50 10.51
N ASP A 122 -4.56 10.65 9.59
CA ASP A 122 -4.29 9.71 8.52
C ASP A 122 -3.20 8.76 9.00
N LEU A 123 -3.55 7.49 9.16
CA LEU A 123 -2.68 6.53 9.84
C LEU A 123 -2.32 5.39 8.91
N VAL A 124 -1.21 4.75 9.20
CA VAL A 124 -0.79 3.49 8.56
C VAL A 124 -0.49 2.49 9.65
N PHE A 125 -1.10 1.32 9.59
CA PHE A 125 -0.85 0.19 10.47
C PHE A 125 -0.30 -0.99 9.67
N LYS A 126 0.75 -1.60 10.19
CA LYS A 126 1.43 -2.76 9.61
C LYS A 126 1.14 -4.00 10.43
N SER A 127 0.81 -5.09 9.75
CA SER A 127 0.57 -6.35 10.43
C SER A 127 1.87 -6.96 10.95
N LYS A 128 1.76 -7.85 11.93
CA LYS A 128 2.91 -8.63 12.39
C LYS A 128 3.51 -9.46 11.26
N ALA A 129 2.68 -10.12 10.44
CA ALA A 129 3.16 -10.90 9.30
C ALA A 129 3.97 -10.06 8.30
N LEU A 130 3.56 -8.80 8.06
CA LEU A 130 4.32 -7.89 7.20
C LEU A 130 5.67 -7.52 7.83
N THR A 131 5.68 -7.20 9.11
CA THR A 131 6.89 -6.80 9.84
C THR A 131 7.89 -7.96 9.94
N ASP A 132 7.40 -9.18 10.16
CA ASP A 132 8.22 -10.39 10.26
C ASP A 132 8.70 -10.90 8.89
N SER A 133 8.07 -10.49 7.78
CA SER A 133 8.42 -10.94 6.42
C SER A 133 9.77 -10.42 5.90
N GLY A 134 10.43 -9.52 6.65
CA GLY A 134 11.65 -8.84 6.22
C GLY A 134 11.41 -7.73 5.19
N TRP A 135 10.16 -7.43 4.84
CA TRP A 135 9.81 -6.31 3.97
C TRP A 135 9.96 -4.99 4.74
N GLU A 136 10.82 -4.10 4.25
CA GLU A 136 10.90 -2.74 4.79
C GLU A 136 9.74 -1.88 4.27
N ALA A 137 8.67 -1.79 5.05
CA ALA A 137 7.60 -0.82 4.85
C ALA A 137 7.88 0.45 5.65
N ARG A 138 8.44 1.46 4.98
CA ARG A 138 8.62 2.82 5.51
C ARG A 138 7.50 3.69 5.00
N SER A 139 6.80 4.37 5.90
CA SER A 139 5.75 5.34 5.57
C SER A 139 6.18 6.72 6.03
N SER A 140 5.83 7.74 5.25
CA SER A 140 6.06 9.14 5.61
C SER A 140 4.94 10.00 5.04
N ALA A 141 4.59 11.06 5.75
CA ALA A 141 3.80 12.14 5.16
C ALA A 141 4.60 12.82 4.05
N ARG A 142 3.93 13.20 2.97
CA ARG A 142 4.51 13.81 1.78
C ARG A 142 3.84 15.15 1.51
N ILE A 143 4.23 16.12 2.31
CA ILE A 143 3.78 17.52 2.20
C ILE A 143 4.11 18.06 0.80
N ASP A 144 5.24 17.65 0.23
CA ASP A 144 5.67 17.99 -1.13
C ASP A 144 4.77 17.45 -2.24
N LEU A 145 3.86 16.53 -1.92
CA LEU A 145 2.85 15.99 -2.86
C LEU A 145 1.44 16.51 -2.55
N ALA A 146 1.28 17.42 -1.59
CA ALA A 146 -0.02 17.99 -1.28
C ALA A 146 -0.51 18.88 -2.42
N THR A 147 -1.70 18.58 -2.96
CA THR A 147 -2.31 19.31 -4.07
C THR A 147 -3.42 20.24 -3.58
N GLY A 148 -3.12 21.08 -2.58
CA GLY A 148 -4.10 22.02 -1.98
C GLY A 148 -5.15 21.37 -1.06
N SER A 149 -5.03 20.08 -0.76
CA SER A 149 -5.78 19.44 0.33
C SER A 149 -5.16 19.82 1.66
N ASP A 150 -5.99 19.94 2.70
CA ASP A 150 -5.53 20.03 4.09
C ASP A 150 -4.94 18.72 4.61
N HIS A 151 -5.15 17.59 3.91
CA HIS A 151 -4.49 16.32 4.19
C HIS A 151 -3.20 16.16 3.37
N TYR A 152 -2.13 15.75 4.04
CA TYR A 152 -0.86 15.40 3.42
C TYR A 152 -0.89 13.94 2.98
N PRO A 153 -0.60 13.65 1.69
CA PRO A 153 -0.51 12.27 1.22
C PRO A 153 0.48 11.46 2.05
N VAL A 154 0.06 10.29 2.51
CA VAL A 154 0.96 9.33 3.15
C VAL A 154 1.37 8.30 2.09
N ARG A 155 2.66 8.22 1.77
CA ARG A 155 3.13 7.23 0.78
C ARG A 155 3.21 5.85 1.46
N PRO A 156 2.30 4.89 1.16
CA PRO A 156 2.24 3.68 1.97
C PRO A 156 3.36 2.72 1.60
N LEU A 157 3.70 2.61 0.31
CA LEU A 157 4.62 1.61 -0.24
C LEU A 157 5.23 2.13 -1.56
N ASN A 158 6.49 1.80 -1.85
CA ASN A 158 7.17 2.19 -3.08
C ASN A 158 7.17 1.01 -4.06
N PHE A 159 6.19 0.92 -4.97
CA PHE A 159 6.15 -0.09 -6.02
C PHE A 159 6.38 0.55 -7.39
N LYS A 160 7.34 0.06 -8.17
CA LYS A 160 7.47 0.42 -9.59
C LYS A 160 6.72 -0.60 -10.45
N ARG A 161 5.99 -0.10 -11.45
CA ARG A 161 5.26 -0.94 -12.42
C ARG A 161 6.25 -1.58 -13.38
N THR A 162 6.01 -2.85 -13.71
CA THR A 162 6.73 -3.59 -14.75
C THR A 162 6.57 -2.88 -16.10
N ASN A 163 7.68 -2.69 -16.82
CA ASN A 163 7.63 -2.22 -18.20
C ASN A 163 7.25 -3.41 -19.11
N TRP A 164 5.98 -3.45 -19.52
CA TRP A 164 5.43 -4.57 -20.29
C TRP A 164 6.05 -4.73 -21.69
N GLU A 165 6.48 -3.64 -22.33
CA GLU A 165 7.17 -3.73 -23.62
C GLU A 165 8.54 -4.40 -23.47
N ARG A 166 9.31 -4.01 -22.44
CA ARG A 166 10.58 -4.68 -22.09
C ARG A 166 10.37 -6.13 -21.66
N PHE A 167 9.29 -6.41 -20.95
CA PHE A 167 8.95 -7.78 -20.55
C PHE A 167 8.68 -8.66 -21.77
N THR A 168 7.84 -8.19 -22.70
CA THR A 168 7.53 -8.90 -23.94
C THR A 168 8.78 -9.09 -24.81
N ALA A 169 9.62 -8.06 -24.92
CA ALA A 169 10.90 -8.18 -25.63
C ALA A 169 11.82 -9.22 -24.97
N ALA A 170 11.95 -9.22 -23.65
CA ALA A 170 12.78 -10.18 -22.92
C ALA A 170 12.27 -11.63 -23.03
N ILE A 171 10.96 -11.84 -23.17
CA ILE A 171 10.40 -13.16 -23.50
C ILE A 171 10.77 -13.54 -24.95
N GLY A 172 10.59 -12.61 -25.88
CA GLY A 172 10.93 -12.82 -27.30
C GLY A 172 12.39 -13.20 -27.51
N ASP A 173 13.31 -12.54 -26.80
CA ASP A 173 14.75 -12.83 -26.85
C ASP A 173 15.10 -14.24 -26.34
N ARG A 174 14.23 -14.83 -25.52
CA ARG A 174 14.38 -16.16 -24.93
C ARG A 174 13.44 -17.21 -25.51
N GLN A 175 12.76 -16.89 -26.62
CA GLN A 175 11.84 -17.82 -27.30
C GLN A 175 12.51 -19.16 -27.63
N GLY A 176 13.80 -19.15 -27.97
CA GLY A 176 14.56 -20.37 -28.25
C GLY A 176 14.69 -21.35 -27.08
N GLU A 177 14.66 -20.86 -25.82
CA GLU A 177 14.65 -21.68 -24.60
C GLU A 177 13.32 -22.45 -24.50
N LEU A 178 12.20 -21.77 -24.78
CA LEU A 178 10.86 -22.38 -24.80
C LEU A 178 10.68 -23.38 -25.95
N ASP A 179 11.20 -23.04 -27.14
CA ASP A 179 11.16 -23.90 -28.31
C ASP A 179 11.97 -25.18 -28.11
N ALA A 180 13.02 -25.15 -27.29
CA ALA A 180 13.79 -26.34 -26.92
C ALA A 180 12.97 -27.27 -26.01
N SER A 181 12.30 -26.72 -25.00
CA SER A 181 11.42 -27.48 -24.09
C SER A 181 10.23 -28.10 -24.84
N MET A 182 9.63 -27.36 -25.78
CA MET A 182 8.56 -27.89 -26.64
C MET A 182 9.05 -29.02 -27.56
N ARG A 183 10.28 -28.90 -28.09
CA ARG A 183 10.89 -29.97 -28.89
C ARG A 183 11.18 -31.21 -28.07
N ALA A 184 11.60 -31.09 -26.81
CA ALA A 184 11.80 -32.24 -25.93
C ALA A 184 10.48 -32.99 -25.71
N LEU A 185 9.41 -32.25 -25.42
CA LEU A 185 8.07 -32.80 -25.24
C LEU A 185 7.54 -33.53 -26.50
N LEU A 186 7.68 -32.92 -27.68
CA LEU A 186 7.22 -33.51 -28.94
C LEU A 186 7.99 -34.77 -29.35
N ASN A 187 9.20 -34.95 -28.83
CA ASN A 187 10.04 -36.12 -29.12
C ASN A 187 9.95 -37.22 -28.05
N ALA A 188 9.16 -37.01 -26.99
CA ALA A 188 8.93 -38.03 -25.97
C ALA A 188 8.27 -39.27 -26.59
N ARG A 189 8.81 -40.45 -26.27
CA ARG A 189 8.35 -41.73 -26.84
C ARG A 189 7.51 -42.53 -25.85
N THR A 190 7.53 -42.13 -24.59
CA THR A 190 6.76 -42.74 -23.50
C THR A 190 6.01 -41.68 -22.72
N GLU A 191 4.95 -42.12 -22.02
CA GLU A 191 4.17 -41.25 -21.14
C GLU A 191 5.01 -40.70 -19.99
N THR A 192 5.95 -41.49 -19.46
CA THR A 192 6.90 -41.05 -18.42
C THR A 192 7.85 -39.97 -18.93
N GLU A 193 8.43 -40.14 -20.12
CA GLU A 193 9.29 -39.11 -20.73
C GLU A 193 8.52 -37.82 -21.05
N ALA A 194 7.25 -37.96 -21.45
CA ALA A 194 6.38 -36.82 -21.72
C ALA A 194 6.06 -36.05 -20.43
N GLN A 195 5.79 -36.77 -19.33
CA GLN A 195 5.56 -36.20 -18.00
C GLN A 195 6.80 -35.43 -17.51
N GLU A 196 7.99 -36.06 -17.57
CA GLU A 196 9.25 -35.42 -17.17
C GLU A 196 9.56 -34.18 -18.02
N SER A 197 9.28 -34.25 -19.33
CA SER A 197 9.46 -33.13 -20.25
C SER A 197 8.49 -31.98 -19.97
N LEU A 198 7.25 -32.28 -19.56
CA LEU A 198 6.26 -31.28 -19.16
C LEU A 198 6.67 -30.56 -17.88
N ASP A 199 7.10 -31.30 -16.86
CA ASP A 199 7.53 -30.72 -15.59
C ASP A 199 8.75 -29.82 -15.79
N ALA A 200 9.75 -30.28 -16.56
CA ALA A 200 10.92 -29.49 -16.91
C ALA A 200 10.55 -28.23 -17.74
N ALA A 201 9.61 -28.33 -18.68
CA ALA A 201 9.14 -27.18 -19.45
C ALA A 201 8.43 -26.14 -18.57
N PHE A 202 7.67 -26.60 -17.57
CA PHE A 202 7.00 -25.71 -16.61
C PHE A 202 8.00 -24.97 -15.72
N GLU A 203 8.98 -25.68 -15.18
CA GLU A 203 10.05 -25.07 -14.39
C GLU A 203 10.83 -24.04 -15.21
N GLU A 204 11.14 -24.36 -16.46
CA GLU A 204 11.83 -23.47 -17.39
C GLU A 204 11.03 -22.20 -17.68
N LEU A 205 9.75 -22.35 -18.00
CA LEU A 205 8.83 -21.24 -18.25
C LEU A 205 8.72 -20.35 -17.00
N GLN A 206 8.54 -20.95 -15.82
CA GLN A 206 8.44 -20.19 -14.57
C GLN A 206 9.73 -19.41 -14.28
N ARG A 207 10.89 -20.03 -14.48
CA ARG A 207 12.20 -19.40 -14.29
C ARG A 207 12.41 -18.25 -15.27
N LEU A 208 12.06 -18.44 -16.54
CA LEU A 208 12.15 -17.45 -17.59
C LEU A 208 11.25 -16.25 -17.30
N LEU A 209 9.95 -16.47 -17.05
CA LEU A 209 9.00 -15.41 -16.73
C LEU A 209 9.45 -14.59 -15.51
N THR A 210 9.94 -15.29 -14.48
CA THR A 210 10.45 -14.65 -13.27
C THR A 210 11.68 -13.79 -13.56
N SER A 211 12.64 -14.30 -14.32
CA SER A 211 13.84 -13.55 -14.72
C SER A 211 13.47 -12.33 -15.59
N CYS A 212 12.54 -12.47 -16.53
CA CYS A 212 12.06 -11.38 -17.37
C CYS A 212 11.34 -10.31 -16.53
N LEU A 213 10.56 -10.71 -15.52
CA LEU A 213 9.92 -9.79 -14.58
C LEU A 213 10.94 -9.02 -13.75
N GLU A 214 11.98 -9.68 -13.25
CA GLU A 214 13.04 -9.03 -12.47
C GLU A 214 13.85 -8.03 -13.31
N ALA A 215 14.10 -8.34 -14.58
CA ALA A 215 14.79 -7.45 -15.51
C ALA A 215 13.93 -6.26 -15.97
N SER A 216 12.61 -6.47 -16.12
CA SER A 216 11.67 -5.47 -16.63
C SER A 216 10.98 -4.65 -15.54
N THR A 217 11.09 -5.05 -14.27
CA THR A 217 10.57 -4.32 -13.10
C THR A 217 11.73 -3.55 -12.45
N PRO A 218 11.80 -2.21 -12.59
CA PRO A 218 12.93 -1.47 -12.09
C PRO A 218 12.98 -1.52 -10.55
N ARG A 219 14.13 -1.90 -9.97
CA ARG A 219 14.34 -1.80 -8.52
C ARG A 219 14.16 -0.35 -8.08
N CYS A 220 13.48 -0.15 -6.95
CA CYS A 220 13.17 1.16 -6.40
C CYS A 220 14.44 1.96 -6.08
N LYS A 221 14.90 2.77 -7.04
CA LYS A 221 15.67 3.99 -6.80
C LYS A 221 14.71 5.18 -6.95
N GLY A 222 14.81 6.14 -6.02
CA GLY A 222 14.04 7.39 -6.05
C GLY A 222 14.12 8.00 -7.45
N SER A 223 12.98 8.43 -7.99
CA SER A 223 12.86 8.86 -9.38
C SER A 223 12.08 10.16 -9.44
N SER A 224 12.62 11.12 -10.19
CA SER A 224 12.02 12.43 -10.51
C SER A 224 10.82 12.33 -11.48
N ALA A 225 10.53 11.14 -12.03
CA ALA A 225 9.40 10.92 -12.93
C ALA A 225 7.99 11.02 -12.31
N GLY A 226 7.87 11.34 -11.02
CA GLY A 226 6.57 11.68 -10.40
C GLY A 226 5.97 12.99 -10.92
N CYS A 227 6.74 13.74 -11.72
CA CYS A 227 6.45 15.09 -12.19
C CYS A 227 5.91 15.16 -13.63
N GLN A 228 5.33 14.09 -14.19
CA GLN A 228 4.87 14.09 -15.59
C GLN A 228 3.84 15.18 -15.91
N PHE A 229 3.00 15.54 -14.93
CA PHE A 229 2.01 16.62 -15.03
C PHE A 229 2.42 17.84 -14.19
N TRP A 230 3.69 17.88 -13.81
CA TRP A 230 4.30 18.92 -12.99
C TRP A 230 5.25 19.68 -13.90
N ASP A 231 4.75 20.79 -14.42
CA ASP A 231 5.49 21.68 -15.30
C ASP A 231 6.02 22.91 -14.53
N ALA A 232 6.69 23.80 -15.24
CA ALA A 232 7.24 25.02 -14.63
C ALA A 232 6.15 25.92 -14.03
N GLU A 233 4.91 25.83 -14.53
CA GLU A 233 3.78 26.56 -13.93
C GLU A 233 3.44 25.96 -12.57
N CYS A 234 3.46 24.64 -12.43
CA CYS A 234 3.29 23.97 -11.13
C CYS A 234 4.40 24.36 -10.14
N ASP A 235 5.65 24.54 -10.57
CA ASP A 235 6.74 25.04 -9.70
C ASP A 235 6.49 26.48 -9.24
N GLU A 236 6.10 27.38 -10.14
CA GLU A 236 5.76 28.76 -9.78
C GLU A 236 4.55 28.84 -8.84
N LYS A 237 3.50 28.06 -9.12
CA LYS A 237 2.29 28.02 -8.28
C LYS A 237 2.57 27.36 -6.94
N LEU A 238 3.40 26.33 -6.88
CA LEU A 238 3.81 25.72 -5.62
C LEU A 238 4.65 26.69 -4.79
N ASP A 239 5.58 27.44 -5.39
CA ASP A 239 6.36 28.44 -4.67
C ASP A 239 5.54 29.67 -4.27
N ALA A 240 4.54 30.05 -5.06
CA ALA A 240 3.57 31.08 -4.67
C ALA A 240 2.68 30.59 -3.51
N MET A 241 2.22 29.33 -3.56
CA MET A 241 1.46 28.69 -2.49
C MET A 241 2.30 28.60 -1.21
N ARG A 242 3.54 28.09 -1.28
CA ARG A 242 4.46 27.99 -0.14
C ARG A 242 4.75 29.35 0.49
N ARG A 243 4.93 30.40 -0.32
CA ARG A 243 5.11 31.78 0.17
C ARG A 243 3.84 32.30 0.86
N ALA A 244 2.67 32.09 0.26
CA ALA A 244 1.40 32.44 0.90
C ALA A 244 1.17 31.65 2.21
N GLU A 245 1.57 30.38 2.26
CA GLU A 245 1.51 29.56 3.47
C GLU A 245 2.43 30.07 4.59
N LEU A 246 3.62 30.56 4.23
CA LEU A 246 4.55 31.18 5.19
C LEU A 246 4.06 32.56 5.67
N GLU A 247 3.33 33.30 4.85
CA GLU A 247 2.72 34.59 5.22
C GLU A 247 1.46 34.44 6.09
N LEU A 248 0.85 33.24 6.11
CA LEU A 248 -0.31 32.89 6.94
C LEU A 248 0.08 32.29 8.31
N ALA A 249 1.37 32.00 8.55
CA ALA A 249 1.92 31.46 9.80
C ALA A 249 2.46 32.57 10.71
#